data_AF-H1KNX5-F1
#
_entry.id   AF-H1KNX5-F1
#
_cell.length_a   1.000
_cell.length_b   1.000
_cell.length_c   1.000
_cell.angle_alpha   90.00
_cell.angle_beta   90.00
_cell.angle_gamma   90.00
#
_symmetry.space_group_name_H-M   'P 1'
#
loop_
_entity.id
_entity.type
_entity.pdbx_description
1 polymer ?
#
loop_
_entity_poly.entity_id
_entity_poly.type
_entity_poly.pdbx_seq_one_letter_code
_entity_poly.pdbx_strand_id
1 'polypeptide(L)'
;GGAPPPLRAEPVSEGEALLVLGAQAKGRPSVAPATAAVEGVYAPLQPGAAGAPVLDRSGRLVGLVARFPTAPRLIAGVMPPTRYAVVPGKAVAAFLGESGLPAGAGKDAGKDLAKGAATTLGGAAAPVLDAVVAITCAR
;
A
#
# COMPACT_ATOMS: atom_id res chain seq x y z
N GLY A 1 1.71 -9.46 -16.03
CA GLY A 1 1.52 -9.05 -14.62
C GLY A 1 2.86 -9.09 -13.94
N GLY A 2 3.18 -8.04 -13.18
CA GLY A 2 4.41 -7.97 -12.40
C GLY A 2 4.44 -8.95 -11.22
N ALA A 3 5.61 -9.18 -10.65
CA ALA A 3 5.74 -9.99 -9.44
C ALA A 3 5.08 -9.28 -8.24
N PRO A 4 4.29 -9.98 -7.41
CA PRO A 4 3.63 -9.36 -6.26
C PRO A 4 4.68 -8.77 -5.30
N PRO A 5 4.36 -7.64 -4.63
CA PRO A 5 5.27 -7.06 -3.64
C PRO A 5 5.55 -8.08 -2.53
N PRO A 6 6.81 -8.25 -2.10
CA PRO A 6 7.13 -9.13 -0.99
C PRO A 6 6.48 -8.62 0.30
N LEU A 7 5.97 -9.52 1.13
CA LEU A 7 5.40 -9.14 2.42
C LEU A 7 6.50 -8.70 3.39
N ARG A 8 6.22 -7.65 4.17
CA ARG A 8 7.06 -7.28 5.30
C ARG A 8 6.70 -8.14 6.50
N ALA A 9 7.70 -8.78 7.09
CA ALA A 9 7.54 -9.60 8.30
C ALA A 9 7.65 -8.76 9.58
N GLU A 10 8.49 -7.72 9.56
CA GLU A 10 8.74 -6.88 10.72
C GLU A 10 7.58 -5.93 11.00
N PRO A 11 7.22 -5.69 12.28
CA PRO A 11 6.25 -4.67 12.61
C PRO A 11 6.72 -3.30 12.12
N VAL A 12 5.74 -2.44 11.84
CA VAL A 12 5.99 -1.04 11.50
C VAL A 12 6.00 -0.22 12.78
N SER A 13 6.98 0.66 12.91
CA SER A 13 7.05 1.57 14.05
C SER A 13 6.11 2.76 13.85
N GLU A 14 5.51 3.29 14.92
CA GLU A 14 4.74 4.53 14.82
C GLU A 14 5.63 5.67 14.26
N GLY A 15 5.09 6.47 13.35
CA GLY A 15 5.85 7.52 12.67
C GLY A 15 6.70 7.05 11.49
N GLU A 16 6.79 5.75 11.23
CA GLU A 16 7.56 5.23 10.10
C GLU A 16 7.01 5.72 8.75
N ALA A 17 7.91 6.09 7.84
CA ALA A 17 7.56 6.58 6.52
C ALA A 17 7.15 5.43 5.59
N LEU A 18 5.92 5.51 5.09
CA LEU A 18 5.29 4.55 4.20
C LEU A 18 4.82 5.25 2.92
N LEU A 19 4.30 4.46 1.99
CA LEU A 19 3.55 4.96 0.84
C LEU A 19 2.31 4.11 0.59
N VAL A 20 1.31 4.69 -0.06
CA VAL A 20 0.10 4.01 -0.49
C VAL A 20 -0.02 4.09 -2.01
N LEU A 21 -0.24 2.95 -2.64
CA LEU A 21 -0.51 2.85 -4.07
C LEU A 21 -2.01 2.95 -4.33
N GLY A 22 -2.42 4.08 -4.90
CA GLY A 22 -3.78 4.30 -5.34
C GLY A 22 -3.94 4.15 -6.85
N ALA A 23 -5.18 4.26 -7.29
CA ALA A 23 -5.53 4.45 -8.69
C ALA A 23 -6.29 5.76 -8.85
N GLN A 24 -5.92 6.52 -9.86
CA GLN A 24 -6.61 7.73 -10.30
C GLN A 24 -7.77 7.34 -11.22
N ALA A 25 -8.54 8.35 -11.63
CA ALA A 25 -9.49 8.19 -12.73
C ALA A 25 -8.82 7.53 -13.95
N LYS A 26 -9.56 6.64 -14.62
CA LYS A 26 -9.08 5.82 -15.75
C LYS A 26 -7.95 4.83 -15.39
N GLY A 27 -7.79 4.48 -14.10
CA GLY A 27 -6.91 3.41 -13.64
C GLY A 27 -5.41 3.76 -13.64
N ARG A 28 -5.04 5.03 -13.85
CA ARG A 28 -3.63 5.44 -13.77
C ARG A 28 -3.12 5.29 -12.33
N PRO A 29 -1.91 4.75 -12.09
CA PRO A 29 -1.39 4.62 -10.74
C PRO A 29 -1.18 5.99 -10.08
N SER A 30 -1.37 6.06 -8.77
CA SER A 30 -0.96 7.17 -7.93
C SER A 30 -0.17 6.66 -6.73
N VAL A 31 0.72 7.51 -6.22
CA VAL A 31 1.50 7.22 -5.02
C VAL A 31 1.24 8.36 -4.05
N ALA A 32 0.74 8.02 -2.85
CA ALA A 32 0.57 8.97 -1.77
C ALA A 32 1.59 8.69 -0.67
N PRO A 33 2.22 9.72 -0.07
CA PRO A 33 2.98 9.53 1.16
C PRO A 33 2.05 9.09 2.28
N ALA A 34 2.57 8.26 3.18
CA ALA A 34 1.88 7.85 4.38
C ALA A 34 2.83 7.79 5.56
N THR A 35 2.29 8.01 6.75
CA THR A 35 3.00 7.81 8.00
C THR A 35 2.28 6.74 8.80
N ALA A 36 3.02 5.78 9.34
CA ALA A 36 2.48 4.76 10.22
C ALA A 36 1.84 5.40 11.46
N ALA A 37 0.63 4.98 11.78
CA ALA A 37 -0.07 5.32 13.00
C ALA A 37 -0.48 4.02 13.70
N VAL A 38 -0.89 4.11 14.97
CA VAL A 38 -1.51 2.98 15.67
C VAL A 38 -2.59 2.36 14.78
N GLU A 39 -2.58 1.05 14.53
CA GLU A 39 -3.61 0.34 13.72
C GLU A 39 -3.93 0.96 12.34
N GLY A 40 -3.00 1.70 11.71
CA GLY A 40 -3.31 2.37 10.46
C GLY A 40 -2.23 3.26 9.88
N VAL A 41 -2.65 4.16 8.99
CA VAL A 41 -1.79 5.16 8.35
C VAL A 41 -2.46 6.53 8.32
N TYR A 42 -1.65 7.58 8.41
CA TYR A 42 -2.06 8.95 8.14
C TYR A 42 -1.61 9.34 6.73
N ALA A 43 -2.55 9.69 5.84
CA ALA A 43 -2.24 9.94 4.43
C ALA A 43 -3.30 10.81 3.73
N PRO A 44 -2.97 11.53 2.64
CA PRO A 44 -3.93 12.29 1.82
C PRO A 44 -4.57 11.44 0.71
N LEU A 45 -5.19 10.30 1.08
CA LEU A 45 -5.73 9.37 0.09
C LEU A 45 -6.96 9.94 -0.62
N GLN A 46 -7.00 9.76 -1.95
CA GLN A 46 -8.15 10.18 -2.75
C GLN A 46 -9.28 9.14 -2.70
N PRO A 47 -10.54 9.53 -3.00
CA PRO A 47 -11.64 8.59 -3.09
C PRO A 47 -11.33 7.38 -3.96
N GLY A 48 -11.68 6.18 -3.47
CA GLY A 48 -11.39 4.91 -4.14
C GLY A 48 -10.17 4.17 -3.60
N ALA A 49 -9.47 4.70 -2.58
CA ALA A 49 -8.28 4.05 -2.00
C ALA A 49 -8.58 2.85 -1.07
N ALA A 50 -9.83 2.36 -0.96
CA ALA A 50 -10.11 1.14 -0.23
C ALA A 50 -9.44 -0.06 -0.93
N GLY A 51 -8.76 -0.91 -0.17
CA GLY A 51 -7.95 -2.02 -0.70
C GLY A 51 -6.58 -1.60 -1.25
N ALA A 52 -6.23 -0.31 -1.21
CA ALA A 52 -4.95 0.18 -1.71
C ALA A 52 -3.75 -0.44 -0.95
N PRO A 53 -2.71 -0.92 -1.64
CA PRO A 53 -1.49 -1.42 -1.01
C PRO A 53 -0.74 -0.35 -0.24
N VAL A 54 -0.33 -0.66 0.98
CA VAL A 54 0.58 0.14 1.81
C VAL A 54 1.97 -0.51 1.77
N LEU A 55 2.98 0.25 1.36
CA LEU A 55 4.35 -0.24 1.22
C LEU A 55 5.32 0.54 2.12
N ASP A 56 6.39 -0.13 2.52
CA ASP A 56 7.57 0.57 3.05
C ASP A 56 8.45 1.14 1.93
N ARG A 57 9.49 1.90 2.28
CA ARG A 57 10.41 2.51 1.30
C ARG A 57 11.26 1.50 0.50
N SER A 58 11.25 0.23 0.91
CA SER A 58 11.86 -0.88 0.20
C SER A 58 10.87 -1.59 -0.72
N GLY A 59 9.64 -1.08 -0.87
CA GLY A 59 8.61 -1.66 -1.73
C GLY A 59 7.97 -2.92 -1.16
N ARG A 60 8.18 -3.22 0.14
CA ARG A 60 7.58 -4.39 0.80
C ARG A 60 6.17 -4.06 1.28
N LEU A 61 5.24 -5.00 1.09
CA LEU A 61 3.85 -4.86 1.47
C LEU A 61 3.70 -4.92 2.99
N VAL A 62 3.27 -3.79 3.56
CA VAL A 62 2.93 -3.62 4.99
C VAL A 62 1.50 -4.05 5.27
N GLY A 63 0.59 -3.81 4.34
CA GLY A 63 -0.83 -4.08 4.51
C GLY A 63 -1.69 -3.46 3.41
N LEU A 64 -3.00 -3.47 3.61
CA LEU A 64 -3.99 -2.89 2.70
C LEU A 64 -4.84 -1.86 3.43
N VAL A 65 -5.16 -0.74 2.81
CA VAL A 65 -6.15 0.21 3.35
C VAL A 65 -7.49 -0.50 3.50
N ALA A 66 -8.01 -0.61 4.73
CA ALA A 66 -9.15 -1.46 5.03
C ALA A 66 -10.46 -0.91 4.45
N ARG A 67 -10.72 0.38 4.65
CA ARG A 67 -11.93 1.08 4.19
C ARG A 67 -11.62 2.54 3.88
N PHE A 68 -12.39 3.09 2.96
CA PHE A 68 -12.40 4.52 2.67
C PHE A 68 -13.73 5.14 3.18
N PRO A 69 -13.74 6.37 3.72
CA PRO A 69 -14.97 7.02 4.16
C PRO A 69 -16.02 7.09 3.05
N THR A 70 -17.28 6.72 3.36
CA THR A 70 -18.39 6.73 2.38
C THR A 70 -18.87 8.15 2.06
N ALA A 71 -18.63 9.11 2.95
CA ALA A 71 -18.92 10.53 2.76
C ALA A 71 -17.64 11.36 3.06
N PRO A 72 -16.65 11.39 2.15
CA PRO A 72 -15.41 12.11 2.36
C PRO A 72 -15.63 13.63 2.29
N ARG A 73 -15.04 14.37 3.23
CA ARG A 73 -15.04 15.83 3.19
C ARG A 73 -13.88 16.32 2.32
N LEU A 74 -14.21 16.82 1.14
CA LEU A 74 -13.23 17.39 0.21
C LEU A 74 -13.11 18.91 0.41
N ILE A 75 -11.88 19.43 0.29
CA ILE A 75 -11.59 20.87 0.25
C ILE A 75 -11.07 21.17 -1.16
N ALA A 76 -11.80 21.98 -1.93
CA ALA A 76 -11.48 22.23 -3.34
C ALA A 76 -11.29 20.93 -4.17
N GLY A 77 -12.06 19.89 -3.86
CA GLY A 77 -11.97 18.58 -4.53
C GLY A 77 -10.84 17.67 -4.03
N VAL A 78 -10.03 18.12 -3.05
CA VAL A 78 -8.91 17.36 -2.51
C VAL A 78 -9.23 16.84 -1.11
N MET A 79 -8.93 15.57 -0.85
CA MET A 79 -9.05 14.99 0.48
C MET A 79 -7.89 15.45 1.40
N PRO A 80 -8.16 16.09 2.55
CA PRO A 80 -7.13 16.37 3.53
C PRO A 80 -6.50 15.09 4.08
N PRO A 81 -5.23 15.13 4.55
CA PRO A 81 -4.66 14.03 5.31
C PRO A 81 -5.55 13.60 6.47
N THR A 82 -5.80 12.30 6.59
CA THR A 82 -6.56 11.71 7.71
C THR A 82 -6.06 10.29 7.98
N ARG A 83 -6.58 9.66 9.04
CA ARG A 83 -6.24 8.30 9.43
C ARG A 83 -7.11 7.28 8.70
N TYR A 84 -6.46 6.22 8.21
CA TYR A 84 -7.10 5.06 7.60
C TYR A 84 -6.70 3.81 8.36
N ALA A 85 -7.69 2.96 8.66
CA ALA A 85 -7.43 1.63 9.18
C ALA A 85 -6.73 0.78 8.11
N VAL A 86 -5.85 -0.11 8.54
CA VAL A 86 -5.08 -0.99 7.66
C VAL A 86 -5.32 -2.44 8.05
N VAL A 87 -5.58 -3.30 7.05
CA VAL A 87 -5.47 -4.75 7.20
C VAL A 87 -3.98 -5.10 7.18
N PRO A 88 -3.40 -5.61 8.28
CA PRO A 88 -1.97 -5.79 8.38
C PRO A 88 -1.48 -6.92 7.47
N GLY A 89 -0.24 -6.83 7.00
CA GLY A 89 0.38 -7.83 6.11
C GLY A 89 0.33 -9.25 6.66
N LYS A 90 0.41 -9.43 7.98
CA LYS A 90 0.23 -10.75 8.64
C LYS A 90 -1.15 -11.37 8.37
N ALA A 91 -2.21 -10.56 8.35
CA ALA A 91 -3.56 -11.03 8.06
C ALA A 91 -3.71 -11.38 6.58
N VAL A 92 -3.07 -10.60 5.69
CA VAL A 92 -2.99 -10.92 4.26
C VAL A 92 -2.24 -12.24 4.04
N ALA A 93 -1.10 -12.44 4.71
CA ALA A 93 -0.32 -13.66 4.63
C ALA A 93 -1.11 -14.90 5.08
N ALA A 94 -1.83 -14.78 6.20
CA ALA A 94 -2.68 -15.86 6.72
C ALA A 94 -3.80 -16.21 5.72
N PHE A 95 -4.51 -15.20 5.20
CA PHE A 95 -5.56 -15.39 4.19
C PHE A 95 -5.05 -16.08 2.92
N LEU A 96 -3.87 -15.67 2.42
CA LEU A 96 -3.25 -16.33 1.26
C LEU A 96 -2.85 -17.78 1.58
N GLY A 97 -2.32 -18.04 2.78
CA GLY A 97 -1.95 -19.37 3.24
C GLY A 97 -3.13 -20.32 3.35
N GLU A 98 -4.27 -19.86 3.87
CA GLU A 98 -5.54 -20.61 3.89
C GLU A 98 -6.02 -20.98 2.48
N SER A 99 -5.69 -20.16 1.49
CA SER A 99 -6.01 -20.38 0.08
C SER A 99 -4.97 -21.23 -0.66
N GLY A 100 -3.94 -21.75 0.02
CA GLY A 100 -2.85 -22.50 -0.59
C GLY A 100 -1.92 -21.65 -1.48
N LEU A 101 -2.00 -20.32 -1.39
CA LEU A 101 -1.18 -19.41 -2.18
C LEU A 101 0.10 -19.06 -1.43
N PRO A 102 1.27 -19.07 -2.10
CA PRO A 102 2.50 -18.63 -1.48
C PRO A 102 2.40 -17.14 -1.16
N ALA A 103 2.52 -16.80 0.12
CA ALA A 103 2.53 -15.44 0.61
C ALA A 103 3.85 -14.75 0.19
N GLY A 104 3.96 -14.34 -1.08
CA GLY A 104 4.98 -13.42 -1.61
C GLY A 104 6.39 -13.57 -1.03
N ALA A 105 6.88 -14.79 -0.86
CA ALA A 105 8.19 -15.05 -0.28
C ALA A 105 9.25 -15.06 -1.38
N GLY A 106 9.52 -13.89 -1.96
CA GLY A 106 10.81 -13.65 -2.60
C GLY A 106 11.88 -13.64 -1.52
N LYS A 107 12.36 -14.83 -1.11
CA LYS A 107 13.36 -15.00 -0.04
C LYS A 107 14.66 -14.21 -0.28
N ASP A 108 14.90 -13.82 -1.53
CA ASP A 108 16.07 -13.06 -1.97
C ASP A 108 15.74 -11.62 -2.40
N ALA A 109 14.49 -11.35 -2.81
CA ALA A 109 14.06 -9.98 -3.20
C ALA A 109 14.12 -8.99 -2.03
N GLY A 110 13.82 -9.44 -0.81
CA GLY A 110 13.88 -8.60 0.38
C GLY A 110 15.29 -8.24 0.85
N LYS A 111 16.31 -9.07 0.54
CA LYS A 111 17.70 -8.81 0.95
C LYS A 111 18.35 -7.71 0.09
N ASP A 112 18.01 -7.66 -1.20
CA ASP A 112 18.49 -6.61 -2.11
C ASP A 112 17.73 -5.28 -1.93
N LEU A 113 16.42 -5.33 -1.65
CA LEU A 113 15.60 -4.14 -1.40
C LEU A 113 15.90 -3.46 -0.04
N ALA A 114 16.43 -4.19 0.94
CA ALA A 114 16.84 -3.63 2.23
C ALA A 114 18.16 -2.81 2.13
N LYS A 115 18.96 -3.03 1.07
CA LYS A 115 20.25 -2.34 0.87
C LYS A 115 20.10 -0.97 0.19
N GLY A 116 18.90 -0.63 -0.28
CA GLY A 116 18.62 0.62 -0.99
C GLY A 116 17.18 1.07 -0.81
N ALA A 117 16.81 1.50 0.41
CA ALA A 117 15.55 2.20 0.61
C ALA A 117 15.48 3.38 -0.36
N ALA A 118 14.41 3.47 -1.15
CA ALA A 118 14.31 4.49 -2.17
C ALA A 118 14.31 5.89 -1.53
N THR A 119 15.02 6.82 -2.14
CA THR A 119 15.05 8.23 -1.71
C THR A 119 13.81 8.99 -2.15
N THR A 120 13.01 8.43 -3.06
CA THR A 120 11.76 9.00 -3.56
C THR A 120 10.63 7.99 -3.48
N LEU A 121 9.40 8.48 -3.34
CA LEU A 121 8.20 7.64 -3.33
C LEU A 121 8.04 6.87 -4.65
N GLY A 122 8.35 7.51 -5.78
CA GLY A 122 8.34 6.88 -7.10
C GLY A 122 9.34 5.73 -7.20
N GLY A 123 10.54 5.90 -6.64
CA GLY A 123 11.55 4.83 -6.59
C GLY A 123 11.11 3.62 -5.77
N ALA A 124 10.38 3.83 -4.66
CA ALA A 124 9.84 2.74 -3.84
C ALA A 124 8.67 2.03 -4.53
N ALA A 125 7.84 2.78 -5.27
CA ALA A 125 6.66 2.25 -5.94
C ALA A 125 6.99 1.53 -7.25
N ALA A 126 7.95 2.04 -8.04
CA ALA A 126 8.22 1.61 -9.41
C ALA A 126 8.38 0.08 -9.57
N PRO A 127 9.10 -0.65 -8.69
CA PRO A 127 9.28 -2.09 -8.84
C PRO A 127 8.00 -2.92 -8.77
N VAL A 128 6.93 -2.36 -8.20
CA VAL A 128 5.68 -3.09 -7.91
C VAL A 128 4.46 -2.51 -8.61
N LEU A 129 4.62 -1.42 -9.39
CA LEU A 129 3.49 -0.80 -10.11
C LEU A 129 2.81 -1.77 -11.07
N ASP A 130 3.56 -2.61 -11.79
CA ASP A 130 3.02 -3.59 -12.73
C ASP A 130 2.32 -4.79 -12.07
N ALA A 131 2.45 -4.92 -10.74
CA ALA A 131 1.79 -5.93 -9.93
C ALA A 131 0.46 -5.44 -9.34
N VAL A 132 0.20 -4.13 -9.37
CA VAL A 132 -1.02 -3.53 -8.83
C VAL A 132 -1.98 -3.22 -9.97
N VAL A 133 -3.18 -3.80 -9.89
CA VAL A 133 -4.23 -3.60 -10.89
C VAL A 133 -5.33 -2.73 -10.29
N ALA A 134 -5.64 -1.62 -10.97
CA ALA A 134 -6.76 -0.78 -10.61
C ALA A 134 -8.09 -1.49 -10.96
N ILE A 135 -8.88 -1.82 -9.94
CA ILE A 135 -10.24 -2.33 -10.15
C ILE A 135 -11.17 -1.13 -10.22
N THR A 136 -11.84 -0.97 -11.37
CA THR A 136 -12.86 0.06 -11.55
C THR A 136 -14.22 -0.61 -11.78
N CYS A 137 -15.26 -0.04 -11.20
CA CYS A 137 -16.62 -0.38 -11.61
C CYS A 137 -16.98 0.50 -12.80
N ALA A 138 -17.37 -0.12 -13.92
CA ALA A 138 -18.12 0.62 -14.94
C ALA A 138 -19.43 1.09 -14.26
N ARG A 139 -19.64 2.40 -14.25
CA ARG A 139 -20.91 2.98 -13.81
C ARG A 139 -21.83 3.07 -15.00
#